data_AF-A0A932KCR4-F1
#
_entry.id   AF-A0A932KCR4-F1
#
_cell.length_a   1.000
_cell.length_b   1.000
_cell.length_c   1.000
_cell.angle_alpha   90.00
_cell.angle_beta   90.00
_cell.angle_gamma   90.00
#
_symmetry.space_group_name_H-M   'P 1'
#
loop_
_entity.id
_entity.type
_entity.pdbx_description
1 polymer ?
#
loop_
_entity_poly.entity_id
_entity_poly.type
_entity_poly.pdbx_seq_one_letter_code
_entity_poly.pdbx_strand_id
1 'polypeptide(L)'
;HLLRLAIHLQSTEGTDKLLIIGRRNHPHRTLGFIRGEYEALLNRVVLEAVRFTLAQHQIVLKTQYFSLSGEYPDVHSGYKLYSRNVCELMVQQPWERPPWVNGAIYRYGVEAVPFVEGVLAGAIVGEITRLTREPRFTGHSAFAKPETNGGVILWTFLRSGIGPDQASAILDNHISRLTLWTDPQGREDLLRLRRRVLEPLLQAAQQPPSLADAKAGSYF
;
A
#
# COMPACT_ATOMS: atom_id res chain seq x y z
N HIS A 1 -9.94 -17.18 12.14
CA HIS A 1 -8.48 -17.14 11.85
C HIS A 1 -7.88 -15.77 12.17
N LEU A 2 -8.38 -14.66 11.61
CA LEU A 2 -7.83 -13.31 11.87
C LEU A 2 -7.80 -12.94 13.36
N LEU A 3 -8.92 -13.10 14.08
CA LEU A 3 -8.98 -12.78 15.52
C LEU A 3 -7.98 -13.59 16.36
N ARG A 4 -7.76 -14.87 16.02
CA ARG A 4 -6.77 -15.71 16.73
C ARG A 4 -5.35 -15.18 16.51
N LEU A 5 -5.02 -14.78 15.28
CA LEU A 5 -3.73 -14.15 14.99
C LEU A 5 -3.61 -12.80 15.72
N ALA A 6 -4.66 -11.99 15.76
CA ALA A 6 -4.66 -10.73 16.50
C ALA A 6 -4.34 -10.95 17.99
N ILE A 7 -5.03 -11.88 18.66
CA ILE A 7 -4.79 -12.22 20.07
C ILE A 7 -3.36 -12.71 20.28
N HIS A 8 -2.86 -13.57 19.39
CA HIS A 8 -1.49 -14.08 19.47
C HIS A 8 -0.43 -12.97 19.32
N LEU A 9 -0.61 -12.06 18.36
CA LEU A 9 0.33 -10.95 18.18
C LEU A 9 0.24 -9.96 19.33
N GLN A 10 -0.96 -9.67 19.84
CA GLN A 10 -1.14 -8.84 21.02
C GLN A 10 -0.33 -9.37 22.21
N SER A 11 -0.44 -10.67 22.49
CA SER A 11 0.28 -11.28 23.62
C SER A 11 1.79 -11.35 23.40
N THR A 12 2.24 -11.59 22.15
CA THR A 12 3.66 -11.81 21.82
C THR A 12 4.43 -10.50 21.74
N GLU A 13 3.82 -9.47 21.18
CA GLU A 13 4.46 -8.17 20.93
C GLU A 13 4.15 -7.14 22.02
N GLY A 14 3.23 -7.44 22.94
CA GLY A 14 2.85 -6.54 24.03
C GLY A 14 2.26 -5.21 23.54
N THR A 15 1.56 -5.23 22.40
CA THR A 15 1.03 -4.03 21.74
C THR A 15 -0.45 -4.17 21.42
N ASP A 16 -1.16 -3.05 21.49
CA ASP A 16 -2.55 -2.93 21.08
C ASP A 16 -2.71 -2.23 19.72
N LYS A 17 -1.62 -1.95 19.00
CA LYS A 17 -1.62 -1.44 17.62
C LYS A 17 -1.45 -2.60 16.65
N LEU A 18 -2.55 -3.17 16.17
CA LEU A 18 -2.55 -4.36 15.33
C LEU A 18 -3.33 -4.16 14.05
N LEU A 19 -2.76 -4.63 12.94
CA LEU A 19 -3.41 -4.71 11.64
C LEU A 19 -3.28 -6.13 11.11
N ILE A 20 -4.39 -6.85 10.98
CA ILE A 20 -4.40 -8.23 10.48
C ILE A 20 -5.03 -8.30 9.10
N ILE A 21 -4.30 -8.94 8.18
CA ILE A 21 -4.64 -9.10 6.76
C ILE A 21 -5.14 -10.52 6.50
N GLY A 22 -6.34 -10.62 5.89
CA GLY A 22 -6.87 -11.86 5.35
C GLY A 22 -6.44 -12.09 3.91
N ARG A 23 -5.27 -12.71 3.71
CA ARG A 23 -4.62 -12.93 2.41
C ARG A 23 -5.41 -13.86 1.49
N ARG A 24 -5.48 -13.49 0.21
CA ARG A 24 -5.89 -14.40 -0.88
C ARG A 24 -4.75 -15.35 -1.23
N ASN A 25 -5.02 -16.66 -1.26
CA ASN A 25 -4.01 -17.66 -1.63
C ASN A 25 -3.51 -17.49 -3.07
N HIS A 26 -4.43 -17.14 -3.98
CA HIS A 26 -4.15 -16.96 -5.39
C HIS A 26 -4.82 -15.68 -5.90
N PRO A 27 -4.15 -14.52 -5.81
CA PRO A 27 -4.69 -13.25 -6.28
C PRO A 27 -5.11 -13.30 -7.75
N HIS A 28 -4.27 -13.80 -8.66
CA HIS A 28 -4.59 -13.90 -10.09
C HIS A 28 -5.81 -14.78 -10.39
N ARG A 29 -6.01 -15.87 -9.65
CA ARG A 29 -7.22 -16.69 -9.78
C ARG A 29 -8.46 -15.93 -9.35
N THR A 30 -8.35 -15.13 -8.30
CA THR A 30 -9.48 -14.39 -7.72
C THR A 30 -9.83 -13.13 -8.53
N LEU A 31 -8.83 -12.50 -9.15
CA LEU A 31 -8.94 -11.15 -9.72
C LEU A 31 -8.89 -11.13 -11.25
N GLY A 32 -8.49 -12.24 -11.87
CA GLY A 32 -7.99 -12.24 -13.24
C GLY A 32 -6.53 -11.77 -13.31
N PHE A 33 -5.90 -12.06 -14.45
CA PHE A 33 -4.46 -11.85 -14.64
C PHE A 33 -4.06 -10.38 -14.52
N ILE A 34 -4.66 -9.49 -15.32
CA ILE A 34 -4.29 -8.06 -15.37
C ILE A 34 -4.40 -7.41 -13.98
N ARG A 35 -5.54 -7.58 -13.31
CA ARG A 35 -5.76 -7.00 -11.99
C ARG A 35 -4.83 -7.62 -10.94
N GLY A 36 -4.55 -8.92 -11.03
CA GLY A 36 -3.57 -9.59 -10.18
C GLY A 36 -2.18 -8.98 -10.28
N GLU A 37 -1.73 -8.67 -11.50
CA GLU A 37 -0.43 -8.01 -11.74
C GLU A 37 -0.38 -6.60 -11.17
N TYR A 38 -1.43 -5.79 -11.37
CA TYR A 38 -1.50 -4.46 -10.76
C TYR A 38 -1.53 -4.51 -9.24
N GLU A 39 -2.35 -5.37 -8.61
CA GLU A 39 -2.37 -5.47 -7.15
C GLU A 39 -1.04 -6.01 -6.59
N ALA A 40 -0.33 -6.87 -7.33
CA ALA A 40 1.03 -7.28 -6.97
C ALA A 40 2.01 -6.09 -7.00
N LEU A 41 1.95 -5.26 -8.03
CA LEU A 41 2.74 -4.01 -8.10
C LEU A 41 2.43 -3.09 -6.93
N LEU A 42 1.14 -2.83 -6.67
CA LEU A 42 0.70 -1.96 -5.58
C LEU A 42 1.21 -2.45 -4.22
N ASN A 43 1.03 -3.74 -3.92
CA ASN A 43 1.48 -4.32 -2.65
C ASN A 43 3.00 -4.19 -2.47
N ARG A 44 3.79 -4.44 -3.54
CA ARG A 44 5.26 -4.31 -3.51
C ARG A 44 5.70 -2.87 -3.28
N VAL A 45 5.18 -1.94 -4.08
CA VAL A 45 5.57 -0.52 -4.02
C VAL A 45 5.16 0.10 -2.68
N VAL A 46 3.96 -0.20 -2.18
CA VAL A 46 3.51 0.32 -0.87
C VAL A 46 4.38 -0.23 0.26
N LEU A 47 4.72 -1.52 0.24
CA LEU A 47 5.61 -2.11 1.23
C LEU A 47 7.01 -1.48 1.19
N GLU A 48 7.58 -1.32 -0.01
CA GLU A 48 8.93 -0.78 -0.18
C GLU A 48 9.00 0.69 0.23
N ALA A 49 7.98 1.49 -0.09
CA ALA A 49 7.88 2.87 0.37
C ALA A 49 7.88 2.96 1.91
N VAL A 50 7.05 2.16 2.56
CA VAL A 50 7.00 2.12 4.04
C VAL A 50 8.34 1.65 4.63
N ARG A 51 8.98 0.63 4.05
CA ARG A 51 10.31 0.18 4.48
C ARG A 51 11.36 1.27 4.34
N PHE A 52 11.36 1.98 3.22
CA PHE A 52 12.27 3.08 2.97
C PHE A 52 12.13 4.16 4.05
N THR A 53 10.90 4.61 4.32
CA THR A 53 10.63 5.61 5.36
C THR A 53 11.06 5.12 6.74
N LEU A 54 10.70 3.90 7.14
CA LEU A 54 11.13 3.36 8.44
C LEU A 54 12.66 3.27 8.55
N ALA A 55 13.35 2.89 7.47
CA ALA A 55 14.81 2.81 7.45
C ALA A 55 15.48 4.18 7.64
N GLN A 56 14.88 5.28 7.16
CA GLN A 56 15.35 6.64 7.44
C GLN A 56 15.35 6.95 8.95
N HIS A 57 14.46 6.30 9.71
CA HIS A 57 14.37 6.40 11.17
C HIS A 57 15.07 5.26 11.92
N GLN A 58 15.90 4.46 11.26
CA GLN A 58 16.56 3.28 11.84
C GLN A 58 15.58 2.24 12.40
N ILE A 59 14.36 2.18 11.86
CA ILE A 59 13.33 1.21 12.23
C ILE A 59 13.26 0.13 11.16
N VAL A 60 13.26 -1.13 11.60
CA VAL A 60 13.10 -2.29 10.71
C VAL A 60 11.68 -2.83 10.82
N LEU A 61 10.99 -2.94 9.68
CA LEU A 61 9.66 -3.53 9.63
C LEU A 61 9.71 -5.02 9.98
N LYS A 62 8.92 -5.42 11.00
CA LYS A 62 8.77 -6.82 11.43
C LYS A 62 7.98 -7.63 10.39
N THR A 63 8.69 -8.27 9.47
CA THR A 63 8.11 -9.05 8.37
C THR A 63 7.76 -10.48 8.75
N GLN A 64 8.22 -10.99 9.90
CA GLN A 64 8.02 -12.39 10.31
C GLN A 64 6.55 -12.81 10.48
N TYR A 65 5.63 -11.85 10.59
CA TYR A 65 4.19 -12.09 10.80
C TYR A 65 3.37 -11.99 9.51
N PHE A 66 4.00 -11.69 8.38
CA PHE A 66 3.34 -11.67 7.07
C PHE A 66 4.26 -12.23 5.99
N SER A 67 3.76 -12.47 4.77
CA SER A 67 4.61 -12.96 3.68
C SER A 67 5.33 -14.29 3.93
N LEU A 68 4.74 -15.18 4.76
CA LEU A 68 5.32 -16.49 5.12
C LEU A 68 5.79 -17.34 3.91
N SER A 69 5.24 -17.10 2.72
CA SER A 69 5.60 -17.76 1.46
C SER A 69 5.74 -16.79 0.29
N GLY A 70 5.88 -15.48 0.55
CA GLY A 70 5.86 -14.44 -0.48
C GLY A 70 6.78 -13.27 -0.19
N GLU A 71 6.72 -12.25 -1.04
CA GLU A 71 7.56 -11.05 -0.94
C GLU A 71 6.83 -9.89 -0.23
N TYR A 72 5.50 -9.89 -0.27
CA TYR A 72 4.66 -8.79 0.19
C TYR A 72 3.36 -9.26 0.86
N PRO A 73 2.82 -8.47 1.82
CA PRO A 73 1.48 -8.71 2.35
C PRO A 73 0.42 -8.33 1.32
N ASP A 74 -0.73 -9.01 1.36
CA ASP A 74 -1.87 -8.72 0.50
C ASP A 74 -2.63 -7.47 1.00
N VAL A 75 -1.97 -6.31 0.98
CA VAL A 75 -2.47 -5.03 1.49
C VAL A 75 -3.81 -4.67 0.88
N HIS A 76 -3.97 -4.89 -0.42
CA HIS A 76 -5.20 -4.62 -1.18
C HIS A 76 -6.26 -5.73 -1.07
N SER A 77 -6.14 -6.63 -0.09
CA SER A 77 -7.23 -7.52 0.27
C SER A 77 -8.29 -6.75 1.08
N GLY A 78 -9.55 -6.73 0.64
CA GLY A 78 -10.64 -6.12 1.41
C GLY A 78 -11.05 -6.84 2.71
N TYR A 79 -10.25 -7.76 3.25
CA TYR A 79 -10.55 -8.51 4.47
C TYR A 79 -9.52 -8.19 5.56
N LYS A 80 -9.87 -7.29 6.48
CA LYS A 80 -8.95 -6.73 7.49
C LYS A 80 -9.56 -6.79 8.88
N LEU A 81 -8.72 -6.89 9.90
CA LEU A 81 -9.06 -6.66 11.30
C LEU A 81 -8.09 -5.63 11.85
N TYR A 82 -8.64 -4.57 12.44
CA TYR A 82 -7.89 -3.49 13.06
C TYR A 82 -8.15 -3.52 14.57
N SER A 83 -7.12 -3.25 15.36
CA SER A 83 -7.32 -2.94 16.77
C SER A 83 -7.99 -1.58 16.94
N ARG A 84 -8.58 -1.36 18.11
CA ARG A 84 -9.20 -0.08 18.47
C ARG A 84 -8.24 1.09 18.26
N ASN A 85 -7.01 1.00 18.74
CA ASN A 85 -6.04 2.09 18.68
C ASN A 85 -5.65 2.44 17.23
N VAL A 86 -5.55 1.45 16.34
CA VAL A 86 -5.32 1.71 14.91
C VAL A 86 -6.52 2.46 14.32
N CYS A 87 -7.76 2.02 14.62
CA CYS A 87 -8.96 2.72 14.17
C CYS A 87 -9.03 4.16 14.68
N GLU A 88 -8.73 4.38 15.96
CA GLU A 88 -8.72 5.72 16.58
C GLU A 88 -7.66 6.60 15.92
N LEU A 89 -6.48 6.06 15.65
CA LEU A 89 -5.44 6.78 14.91
C LEU A 89 -5.92 7.19 13.51
N MET A 90 -6.60 6.31 12.78
CA MET A 90 -7.14 6.62 11.45
C MET A 90 -8.22 7.71 11.47
N VAL A 91 -8.96 7.83 12.57
CA VAL A 91 -10.02 8.83 12.74
C VAL A 91 -9.44 10.16 13.22
N GLN A 92 -8.47 10.13 14.13
CA GLN A 92 -7.91 11.32 14.76
C GLN A 92 -6.81 11.98 13.93
N GLN A 93 -6.08 11.20 13.13
CA GLN A 93 -5.06 11.71 12.24
C GLN A 93 -5.63 11.79 10.81
N PRO A 94 -5.99 12.99 10.34
CA PRO A 94 -6.49 13.13 8.98
C PRO A 94 -5.38 12.75 8.01
N TRP A 95 -5.60 11.70 7.24
CA TRP A 95 -4.79 11.40 6.07
C TRP A 95 -5.31 12.28 4.93
N GLU A 96 -4.51 13.29 4.59
CA GLU A 96 -4.91 14.24 3.56
C GLU A 96 -4.85 13.58 2.18
N ARG A 97 -5.71 14.06 1.28
CA ARG A 97 -5.61 13.78 -0.15
C ARG A 97 -4.96 14.98 -0.81
N PRO A 98 -3.66 14.91 -1.17
CA PRO A 98 -3.01 15.99 -1.89
C PRO A 98 -3.75 16.31 -3.20
N PRO A 99 -3.70 17.56 -3.69
CA PRO A 99 -4.37 17.96 -4.94
C PRO A 99 -4.03 17.07 -6.15
N TRP A 100 -2.81 16.56 -6.19
CA TRP A 100 -2.30 15.67 -7.25
C TRP A 100 -2.82 14.23 -7.17
N VAL A 101 -3.38 13.82 -6.03
CA VAL A 101 -3.94 12.49 -5.80
C VAL A 101 -5.43 12.52 -6.14
N ASN A 102 -5.84 11.64 -7.07
CA ASN A 102 -7.25 11.55 -7.46
C ASN A 102 -8.15 11.02 -6.32
N GLY A 103 -9.45 11.28 -6.42
CA GLY A 103 -10.43 10.83 -5.42
C GLY A 103 -10.60 9.30 -5.32
N ALA A 104 -9.99 8.50 -6.21
CA ALA A 104 -10.04 7.06 -6.09
C ALA A 104 -9.24 6.53 -4.88
N ILE A 105 -8.36 7.35 -4.28
CA ILE A 105 -7.69 7.02 -3.02
C ILE A 105 -8.66 6.61 -1.91
N TYR A 106 -9.85 7.22 -1.87
CA TYR A 106 -10.86 6.88 -0.85
C TYR A 106 -11.34 5.43 -0.93
N ARG A 107 -11.20 4.76 -2.08
CA ARG A 107 -11.49 3.32 -2.23
C ARG A 107 -10.51 2.46 -1.44
N TYR A 108 -9.30 2.97 -1.22
CA TYR A 108 -8.23 2.31 -0.48
C TYR A 108 -8.14 2.79 0.98
N GLY A 109 -9.10 3.61 1.43
CA GLY A 109 -9.17 4.15 2.80
C GLY A 109 -9.32 3.11 3.89
N VAL A 110 -9.68 1.87 3.53
CA VAL A 110 -9.77 0.72 4.46
C VAL A 110 -8.76 -0.39 4.12
N GLU A 111 -7.82 -0.14 3.21
CA GLU A 111 -6.83 -1.10 2.71
C GLU A 111 -5.41 -0.54 2.82
N ALA A 112 -4.91 0.14 1.78
CA ALA A 112 -3.55 0.66 1.74
C ALA A 112 -3.32 1.85 2.68
N VAL A 113 -4.32 2.71 2.87
CA VAL A 113 -4.17 3.87 3.76
C VAL A 113 -3.92 3.42 5.21
N PRO A 114 -4.76 2.56 5.83
CA PRO A 114 -4.48 2.07 7.18
C PRO A 114 -3.20 1.26 7.31
N PHE A 115 -2.74 0.61 6.23
CA PHE A 115 -1.46 -0.05 6.23
C PHE A 115 -0.31 0.96 6.34
N VAL A 116 -0.28 1.99 5.49
CA VAL A 116 0.77 3.01 5.52
C VAL A 116 0.75 3.76 6.85
N GLU A 117 -0.38 4.38 7.21
CA GLU A 117 -0.48 5.21 8.42
C GLU A 117 -0.29 4.36 9.69
N GLY A 118 -0.87 3.15 9.72
CA GLY A 118 -0.75 2.26 10.86
C GLY A 118 0.70 1.81 11.08
N VAL A 119 1.40 1.39 10.03
CA VAL A 119 2.80 0.94 10.14
C VAL A 119 3.72 2.10 10.53
N LEU A 120 3.53 3.29 9.93
CA LEU A 120 4.30 4.48 10.32
C LEU A 120 4.05 4.86 11.79
N ALA A 121 2.85 4.63 12.31
CA ALA A 121 2.52 4.79 13.72
C ALA A 121 2.95 3.63 14.65
N GLY A 122 3.70 2.66 14.12
CA GLY A 122 4.24 1.52 14.88
C GLY A 122 3.28 0.34 15.05
N ALA A 123 2.23 0.21 14.22
CA ALA A 123 1.37 -0.97 14.25
C ALA A 123 2.11 -2.22 13.77
N ILE A 124 1.84 -3.35 14.45
CA ILE A 124 2.30 -4.66 14.01
C ILE A 124 1.32 -5.22 13.00
N VAL A 125 1.86 -5.65 11.85
CA VAL A 125 1.08 -6.25 10.77
C VAL A 125 1.19 -7.76 10.84
N GLY A 126 0.03 -8.44 10.85
CA GLY A 126 -0.07 -9.88 10.69
C GLY A 126 -0.81 -10.25 9.41
N GLU A 127 -0.49 -11.40 8.83
CA GLU A 127 -1.20 -11.93 7.66
C GLU A 127 -1.57 -13.40 7.88
N ILE A 128 -2.81 -13.75 7.54
CA ILE A 128 -3.27 -15.13 7.52
C ILE A 128 -4.12 -15.41 6.29
N THR A 129 -3.93 -16.58 5.70
CA THR A 129 -4.76 -17.08 4.62
C THR A 129 -6.23 -17.08 5.00
N ARG A 130 -7.08 -16.63 4.07
CA ARG A 130 -8.53 -16.84 4.15
C ARG A 130 -9.03 -17.74 3.02
N LEU A 131 -10.10 -18.47 3.30
CA LEU A 131 -10.90 -19.10 2.25
C LEU A 131 -11.50 -17.99 1.39
N THR A 132 -11.10 -17.98 0.13
CA THR A 132 -11.63 -17.05 -0.86
C THR A 132 -12.64 -17.83 -1.69
N ARG A 133 -13.93 -17.77 -1.33
CA ARG A 133 -14.98 -18.17 -2.28
C ARG A 133 -15.05 -17.09 -3.35
N GLU A 134 -14.93 -17.50 -4.61
CA GLU A 134 -14.99 -16.61 -5.79
C GLU A 134 -16.31 -15.82 -5.78
N PRO A 135 -16.31 -14.52 -5.45
CA PRO A 135 -17.50 -13.71 -5.60
C PRO A 135 -17.66 -13.43 -7.09
N ARG A 136 -18.89 -13.47 -7.62
CA ARG A 136 -19.16 -12.91 -8.95
C ARG A 136 -18.99 -11.40 -8.86
N PHE A 137 -17.88 -10.87 -9.36
CA PHE A 137 -17.61 -9.43 -9.35
C PHE A 137 -18.02 -8.77 -10.67
N THR A 138 -18.79 -7.69 -10.61
CA THR A 138 -19.23 -6.88 -11.76
C THR A 138 -18.32 -5.66 -12.03
N GLY A 139 -17.21 -5.48 -11.30
CA GLY A 139 -16.36 -4.29 -11.35
C GLY A 139 -14.99 -4.44 -12.03
N HIS A 140 -14.79 -5.49 -12.85
CA HIS A 140 -13.47 -5.92 -13.37
C HIS A 140 -12.64 -4.80 -14.03
N SER A 141 -13.26 -3.84 -14.72
CA SER A 141 -12.55 -2.82 -15.49
C SER A 141 -12.12 -1.59 -14.67
N ALA A 142 -12.62 -1.40 -13.45
CA ALA A 142 -12.31 -0.21 -12.65
C ALA A 142 -10.96 -0.29 -11.92
N PHE A 143 -10.47 -1.50 -11.63
CA PHE A 143 -9.26 -1.76 -10.82
C PHE A 143 -8.02 -2.11 -11.64
N ALA A 144 -8.16 -2.19 -12.96
CA ALA A 144 -7.06 -2.40 -13.90
C ALA A 144 -6.60 -1.09 -14.57
N LYS A 145 -7.05 0.06 -14.04
CA LYS A 145 -6.79 1.37 -14.63
C LYS A 145 -5.52 2.00 -14.05
N PRO A 146 -4.54 2.39 -14.89
CA PRO A 146 -3.36 3.12 -14.46
C PRO A 146 -3.68 4.35 -13.60
N GLU A 147 -4.80 5.02 -13.86
CA GLU A 147 -5.21 6.22 -13.14
C GLU A 147 -5.54 5.90 -11.68
N THR A 148 -6.31 4.84 -11.43
CA THR A 148 -6.71 4.44 -10.08
C THR A 148 -5.54 3.89 -9.28
N ASN A 149 -4.74 3.01 -9.90
CA ASN A 149 -3.60 2.37 -9.25
C ASN A 149 -2.42 3.34 -9.03
N GLY A 150 -2.18 4.25 -9.98
CA GLY A 150 -1.17 5.30 -9.82
C GLY A 150 -1.51 6.28 -8.69
N GLY A 151 -2.80 6.52 -8.44
CA GLY A 151 -3.24 7.41 -7.36
C GLY A 151 -2.81 6.93 -5.97
N VAL A 152 -2.93 5.63 -5.67
CA VAL A 152 -2.50 5.08 -4.39
C VAL A 152 -0.98 5.09 -4.24
N ILE A 153 -0.23 4.78 -5.30
CA ILE A 153 1.24 4.85 -5.26
C ILE A 153 1.71 6.29 -5.03
N LEU A 154 1.17 7.25 -5.79
CA LEU A 154 1.51 8.66 -5.66
C LEU A 154 1.22 9.15 -4.23
N TRP A 155 0.03 8.81 -3.70
CA TRP A 155 -0.31 9.13 -2.33
C TRP A 155 0.69 8.55 -1.34
N THR A 156 1.06 7.26 -1.49
CA THR A 156 2.03 6.63 -0.60
C THR A 156 3.39 7.31 -0.66
N PHE A 157 3.91 7.67 -1.84
CA PHE A 157 5.19 8.38 -1.94
C PHE A 157 5.15 9.77 -1.31
N LEU A 158 4.11 10.57 -1.61
CA LEU A 158 3.91 11.88 -1.00
C LEU A 158 3.81 11.77 0.52
N ARG A 159 3.01 10.81 1.01
CA ARG A 159 2.80 10.58 2.44
C ARG A 159 4.07 10.14 3.17
N SER A 160 4.91 9.41 2.46
CA SER A 160 6.19 8.84 2.94
C SER A 160 7.38 9.80 2.78
N GLY A 161 7.17 10.99 2.21
CA GLY A 161 8.24 11.96 1.94
C GLY A 161 9.26 11.48 0.91
N ILE A 162 8.88 10.56 0.01
CA ILE A 162 9.79 9.95 -0.95
C ILE A 162 9.96 10.87 -2.16
N GLY A 163 11.21 11.24 -2.44
CA GLY A 163 11.58 12.09 -3.57
C GLY A 163 11.46 11.40 -4.93
N PRO A 164 11.42 12.16 -6.04
CA PRO A 164 11.24 11.62 -7.38
C PRO A 164 12.26 10.56 -7.80
N ASP A 165 13.53 10.73 -7.44
CA ASP A 165 14.59 9.78 -7.80
C ASP A 165 14.41 8.43 -7.09
N GLN A 166 14.09 8.45 -5.80
CA GLN A 166 13.82 7.25 -5.01
C GLN A 166 12.53 6.58 -5.46
N ALA A 167 11.47 7.35 -5.71
CA ALA A 167 10.21 6.85 -6.26
C ALA A 167 10.40 6.17 -7.62
N SER A 168 11.23 6.76 -8.49
CA SER A 168 11.58 6.18 -9.79
C SER A 168 12.27 4.83 -9.61
N ALA A 169 13.29 4.75 -8.76
CA ALA A 169 14.01 3.51 -8.50
C ALA A 169 13.09 2.41 -7.93
N ILE A 170 12.24 2.74 -6.95
CA ILE A 170 11.26 1.80 -6.38
C ILE A 170 10.30 1.27 -7.46
N LEU A 171 9.74 2.16 -8.28
CA LEU A 171 8.84 1.77 -9.36
C LEU A 171 9.53 0.87 -10.39
N ASP A 172 10.71 1.26 -10.87
CA ASP A 172 11.42 0.55 -11.93
C ASP A 172 11.85 -0.85 -11.49
N ASN A 173 12.25 -1.01 -10.22
CA ASN A 173 12.56 -2.30 -9.60
C ASN A 173 11.37 -3.27 -9.58
N HIS A 174 10.14 -2.76 -9.43
CA HIS A 174 8.95 -3.60 -9.31
C HIS A 174 8.19 -3.78 -10.63
N ILE A 175 8.14 -2.75 -11.48
CA ILE A 175 7.52 -2.81 -12.81
C ILE A 175 8.21 -3.87 -13.69
N SER A 176 9.55 -3.89 -13.68
CA SER A 176 10.34 -4.83 -14.48
C SER A 176 10.16 -6.31 -14.10
N ARG A 177 9.60 -6.59 -12.91
CA ARG A 177 9.32 -7.95 -12.40
C ARG A 177 7.92 -8.46 -12.73
N LEU A 178 7.09 -7.64 -13.38
CA LEU A 178 5.73 -8.04 -13.76
C LEU A 178 5.78 -8.82 -15.07
N THR A 179 4.91 -9.81 -15.19
CA THR A 179 4.70 -10.51 -16.47
C THR A 179 4.18 -9.53 -17.52
N LEU A 180 3.35 -8.56 -17.12
CA LEU A 180 2.88 -7.48 -18.00
C LEU A 180 4.00 -6.69 -18.68
N TRP A 181 5.22 -6.66 -18.12
CA TRP A 181 6.36 -5.99 -18.75
C TRP A 181 6.80 -6.64 -20.07
N THR A 182 6.54 -7.95 -20.21
CA THR A 182 6.90 -8.73 -21.41
C THR A 182 5.87 -8.61 -22.54
N ASP A 183 4.66 -8.13 -22.24
CA ASP A 183 3.62 -7.85 -23.22
C ASP A 183 3.72 -6.39 -23.70
N PRO A 184 3.71 -6.09 -25.02
CA PRO A 184 3.84 -4.72 -25.51
C PRO A 184 2.77 -3.76 -24.98
N GLN A 185 1.51 -4.20 -24.90
CA GLN A 185 0.40 -3.39 -24.41
C GLN A 185 0.52 -3.18 -22.88
N GLY A 186 0.77 -4.26 -22.14
CA GLY A 186 1.01 -4.23 -20.70
C GLY A 186 2.18 -3.31 -20.33
N ARG A 187 3.27 -3.36 -21.11
CA ARG A 187 4.43 -2.46 -20.94
C ARG A 187 4.05 -1.00 -21.13
N GLU A 188 3.29 -0.66 -22.17
CA GLU A 188 2.84 0.73 -22.38
C GLU A 188 1.93 1.19 -21.23
N ASP A 189 1.02 0.34 -20.75
CA ASP A 189 0.14 0.68 -19.63
C ASP A 189 0.93 0.86 -18.32
N LEU A 190 1.96 0.06 -18.07
CA LEU A 190 2.88 0.22 -16.92
C LEU A 190 3.70 1.51 -17.02
N LEU A 191 4.19 1.87 -18.21
CA LEU A 191 4.88 3.13 -18.45
C LEU A 191 3.95 4.33 -18.28
N ARG A 192 2.67 4.21 -18.66
CA ARG A 192 1.65 5.23 -18.39
C ARG A 192 1.41 5.40 -16.89
N LEU A 193 1.31 4.29 -16.14
CA LEU A 193 1.22 4.34 -14.67
C LEU A 193 2.44 5.04 -14.07
N ARG A 194 3.65 4.68 -14.52
CA ARG A 194 4.91 5.29 -14.05
C ARG A 194 4.90 6.81 -14.25
N ARG A 195 4.56 7.29 -15.46
CA ARG A 195 4.44 8.73 -15.76
C ARG A 195 3.40 9.40 -14.85
N ARG A 196 2.26 8.75 -14.65
CA ARG A 196 1.16 9.25 -13.80
C ARG A 196 1.54 9.42 -12.33
N VAL A 197 2.53 8.66 -11.86
CA VAL A 197 3.08 8.79 -10.50
C VAL A 197 4.19 9.83 -10.46
N LEU A 198 5.16 9.77 -11.38
CA LEU A 198 6.38 10.58 -11.27
C LEU A 198 6.18 12.03 -11.70
N GLU A 199 5.35 12.32 -12.71
CA GLU A 199 5.12 13.70 -13.15
C GLU A 199 4.54 14.58 -12.05
N PRO A 200 3.46 14.18 -11.33
CA PRO A 200 2.94 14.99 -10.23
C PRO A 200 3.88 15.04 -9.03
N LEU A 201 4.67 13.99 -8.78
CA LEU A 201 5.65 13.97 -7.69
C LEU A 201 6.79 14.97 -7.95
N LEU A 202 7.27 15.07 -9.20
CA LEU A 202 8.22 16.09 -9.63
C LEU A 202 7.66 17.50 -9.47
N GLN A 203 6.39 17.71 -9.84
CA GLN A 203 5.72 19.00 -9.65
C GLN A 203 5.61 19.37 -8.16
N ALA A 204 5.23 18.42 -7.31
CA ALA A 204 5.15 18.63 -5.87
C ALA A 204 6.52 18.98 -5.26
N ALA A 205 7.60 18.32 -5.70
CA ALA A 205 8.96 18.60 -5.24
C ALA A 205 9.50 19.99 -5.65
N GLN A 206 8.92 20.61 -6.68
CA GLN A 206 9.28 21.95 -7.15
C GLN A 206 8.50 23.05 -6.42
N GLN A 207 7.44 22.72 -5.67
CA GLN A 207 6.72 23.70 -4.88
C GLN A 207 7.39 23.91 -3.53
N PRO A 208 7.57 25.16 -3.06
CA PRO A 208 8.08 25.41 -1.71
C PRO A 208 7.11 24.83 -0.68
N PRO A 209 7.60 24.21 0.41
CA PRO A 209 6.73 23.66 1.44
C PRO A 209 5.84 24.76 2.01
N SER A 210 4.54 24.51 2.05
CA SER A 210 3.60 25.37 2.73
C SER A 210 3.78 25.22 4.26
N LEU A 211 3.38 26.23 5.03
CA LEU A 211 3.41 26.19 6.51
C LEU A 211 2.57 25.03 7.11
N ALA A 212 1.70 24.38 6.33
CA ALA A 212 0.93 23.21 6.74
C ALA A 212 1.72 21.88 6.64
N ASP A 213 2.69 21.80 5.71
CA ASP A 213 3.45 20.58 5.42
C ASP A 213 4.40 20.18 6.58
N ALA A 214 4.73 21.12 7.47
CA ALA A 214 5.54 20.87 8.66
C ALA A 214 4.85 19.96 9.71
N LYS A 215 3.52 19.79 9.65
CA LYS A 215 2.78 18.95 10.61
C LYS A 215 2.61 17.49 10.16
N ALA A 216 2.76 17.19 8.87
CA ALA A 216 2.52 15.85 8.32
C ALA A 216 3.65 14.83 8.62
N GLY A 217 4.80 15.31 9.10
CA GLY A 217 6.01 14.51 9.35
C GLY A 217 6.13 13.87 10.74
N SER A 218 5.23 14.14 11.70
CA SER A 218 5.41 13.68 13.08
C SER A 218 4.88 12.25 13.32
N TYR A 219 5.46 11.25 12.65
CA TYR A 219 5.38 9.87 13.17
C TYR A 219 6.52 9.51 14.11
N PHE A 220 7.53 10.36 14.18
CA PHE A 220 8.73 10.19 14.98
C PHE A 220 9.15 11.52 15.60
#